data_AF-A0A5C4NKV1-F1
#
_entry.id   AF-A0A5C4NKV1-F1
#
_cell.length_a   1.000
_cell.length_b   1.000
_cell.length_c   1.000
_cell.angle_alpha   90.00
_cell.angle_beta   90.00
_cell.angle_gamma   90.00
#
_symmetry.space_group_name_H-M   'P 1'
#
loop_
_entity.id
_entity.type
_entity.pdbx_description
1 polymer ?
#
loop_
_entity_poly.entity_id
_entity_poly.type
_entity_poly.pdbx_seq_one_letter_code
_entity_poly.pdbx_strand_id
1 'polypeptide(L)' 'MASKMGGDPREEGRIACETGGARGDCPYPAGTPEHEAWAEGWDEAEEMKVISGEEDGAAPA' A
#
# COMPACT_ATOMS: atom_id res chain seq x y z
N MET A 1 -7.84 1.62 30.10
CA MET A 1 -8.33 0.66 29.08
C MET A 1 -7.69 1.09 27.77
N ALA A 2 -7.06 0.13 27.08
CA ALA A 2 -6.11 0.36 26.00
C ALA A 2 -6.70 1.25 24.89
N SER A 3 -5.87 2.18 24.42
CA SER A 3 -6.12 3.06 23.29
C SER A 3 -6.70 2.27 22.13
N LYS A 4 -7.81 2.77 21.60
CA LYS A 4 -8.40 2.34 20.34
C LYS A 4 -7.35 2.59 19.25
N MET A 5 -6.47 1.61 19.04
CA MET A 5 -5.57 1.52 17.89
C MET A 5 -6.46 1.23 16.69
N GLY A 6 -7.25 2.22 16.28
CA GLY A 6 -7.74 2.29 14.92
C GLY A 6 -6.52 2.66 14.10
N GLY A 7 -5.87 1.66 13.51
CA GLY A 7 -4.77 1.89 12.58
C GLY A 7 -5.26 2.81 11.48
N ASP A 8 -4.48 3.84 11.17
CA ASP A 8 -4.76 4.75 10.06
C ASP A 8 -4.85 3.92 8.77
N PRO A 9 -6.00 3.88 8.07
CA PRO A 9 -6.18 3.04 6.89
C PRO A 9 -5.10 3.26 5.83
N ARG A 10 -4.67 4.51 5.68
CA ARG A 10 -3.57 4.91 4.81
C ARG A 10 -2.23 4.28 5.18
N GLU A 11 -1.93 4.18 6.48
CA GLU A 11 -0.71 3.51 6.92
C GLU A 11 -0.79 2.00 6.69
N GLU A 12 -1.97 1.39 6.92
CA GLU A 12 -2.18 -0.03 6.62
C GLU A 12 -2.02 -0.33 5.13
N GLY A 13 -2.48 0.56 4.24
CA GLY A 13 -2.30 0.44 2.79
C GLY A 13 -0.84 0.48 2.38
N ARG A 14 -0.08 1.43 2.96
CA ARG A 14 1.37 1.54 2.74
C ARG A 14 2.09 0.25 3.15
N ILE A 15 1.83 -0.24 4.37
CA ILE A 15 2.43 -1.47 4.90
C ILE A 15 2.05 -2.66 4.04
N ALA A 16 0.78 -2.77 3.60
CA ALA A 16 0.34 -3.84 2.72
C ALA A 16 1.13 -3.83 1.40
N CYS A 17 1.32 -2.66 0.76
CA CYS A 17 2.15 -2.55 -0.43
C CYS A 17 3.60 -2.93 -0.13
N GLU A 18 4.19 -2.39 0.94
CA GLU A 18 5.57 -2.65 1.38
C GLU A 18 5.84 -4.15 1.59
N THR A 19 4.90 -4.86 2.21
CA THR A 19 4.95 -6.30 2.46
C THR A 19 4.62 -7.16 1.25
N GLY A 20 4.18 -6.57 0.14
CA GLY A 20 3.86 -7.26 -1.11
C GLY A 20 2.40 -7.73 -1.24
N GLY A 21 1.52 -7.23 -0.38
CA GLY A 21 0.07 -7.39 -0.50
C GLY A 21 -0.49 -6.65 -1.72
N ALA A 22 -1.46 -7.26 -2.38
CA ALA A 22 -2.13 -6.67 -3.54
C ALA A 22 -3.15 -5.60 -3.10
N ARG A 23 -3.36 -4.57 -3.93
CA ARG A 23 -4.37 -3.53 -3.70
C ARG A 23 -5.79 -4.08 -3.50
N GLY A 24 -6.09 -5.23 -4.11
CA GLY A 24 -7.39 -5.91 -3.96
C GLY A 24 -7.60 -6.61 -2.61
N ASP A 25 -6.56 -6.74 -1.79
CA ASP A 25 -6.63 -7.36 -0.46
C ASP A 25 -7.09 -6.37 0.64
N CYS A 26 -7.55 -5.19 0.23
CA CYS A 26 -8.05 -4.15 1.12
C CYS A 26 -9.16 -4.71 2.04
N PRO A 27 -8.99 -4.65 3.38
CA PRO A 27 -10.00 -5.16 4.32
C PRO A 27 -11.23 -4.26 4.42
N TYR A 28 -11.16 -3.04 3.89
CA TYR A 28 -12.24 -2.06 3.94
C TYR A 28 -13.19 -2.23 2.75
N PRO A 29 -14.50 -2.08 2.93
CA PRO A 29 -15.46 -2.17 1.83
C PRO A 29 -15.30 -1.00 0.85
N ALA A 30 -15.38 -1.29 -0.44
CA ALA A 30 -15.30 -0.27 -1.48
C ALA A 30 -16.35 0.84 -1.29
N GLY A 31 -15.91 2.10 -1.44
CA GLY A 31 -16.76 3.28 -1.28
C GLY A 31 -16.84 3.82 0.15
N THR A 32 -16.08 3.29 1.10
CA THR A 32 -15.85 3.95 2.40
C THR A 32 -14.62 4.83 2.35
N PRO A 33 -14.57 5.90 3.17
CA PRO A 33 -13.38 6.74 3.26
C PRO A 33 -12.15 5.98 3.76
N GLU A 34 -12.33 4.92 4.56
CA GLU A 34 -11.22 4.03 4.92
C GLU A 34 -10.63 3.27 3.72
N HIS A 35 -11.47 2.78 2.79
CA HIS A 35 -10.99 2.13 1.57
C HIS A 35 -10.25 3.12 0.67
N GLU A 36 -10.74 4.35 0.53
CA GLU A 36 -10.06 5.41 -0.22
C GLU A 36 -8.69 5.72 0.40
N ALA A 37 -8.65 5.98 1.72
CA ALA A 37 -7.40 6.28 2.42
C ALA A 37 -6.39 5.12 2.36
N TRP A 38 -6.84 3.87 2.51
CA TRP A 38 -5.99 2.68 2.36
C TRP A 38 -5.45 2.56 0.93
N ALA A 39 -6.31 2.76 -0.07
CA ALA A 39 -5.90 2.69 -1.47
C ALA A 39 -4.89 3.79 -1.82
N GLU A 40 -5.05 5.01 -1.30
CA GLU A 40 -4.08 6.09 -1.46
C GLU A 40 -2.71 5.70 -0.88
N GLY A 41 -2.67 5.21 0.35
CA GLY A 41 -1.39 4.83 0.98
C GLY A 41 -0.68 3.66 0.29
N TRP A 42 -1.46 2.72 -0.27
CA TRP A 42 -0.92 1.62 -1.06
C TRP A 42 -0.32 2.10 -2.39
N ASP A 43 -1.02 3.00 -3.08
CA ASP A 43 -0.60 3.61 -4.36
C ASP A 43 0.68 4.43 -4.19
N GLU A 44 0.76 5.26 -3.13
CA GLU A 44 1.97 6.01 -2.79
C GLU A 44 3.19 5.11 -2.54
N ALA A 45 2.99 3.98 -1.86
CA ALA A 45 4.05 3.00 -1.64
C ALA A 45 4.45 2.25 -2.91
N GLU A 46 3.50 1.97 -3.82
CA GLU A 46 3.77 1.36 -5.11
C GLU A 46 4.64 2.29 -5.96
N GLU A 47 4.25 3.58 -6.07
CA GLU A 47 5.01 4.58 -6.82
C GLU A 47 6.43 4.74 -6.25
N MET A 48 6.59 4.78 -4.92
CA MET A 48 7.93 4.83 -4.31
C MET A 48 8.77 3.58 -4.57
N LYS A 49 8.15 2.39 -4.63
CA LYS A 49 8.86 1.15 -4.98
C LYS A 49 9.35 1.15 -6.42
N VAL A 50 8.55 1.65 -7.35
CA VAL A 50 8.92 1.75 -8.78
C VAL A 50 10.16 2.62 -8.94
N ILE A 51 10.25 3.75 -8.23
CA ILE A 51 11.39 4.67 -8.31
C ILE A 51 12.69 4.04 -7.76
N SER A 52 12.59 3.10 -6.82
CA SER A 52 13.76 2.41 -6.23
C SER A 52 14.15 1.11 -6.95
N GLY A 53 13.39 0.68 -7.96
CA GLY A 53 13.53 -0.62 -8.64
C GLY A 53 14.14 -0.59 -10.03
N GLU A 54 14.55 0.56 -10.56
CA GLU A 54 15.29 0.65 -11.83
C GLU A 54 16.79 0.44 -11.60
N GLU A 55 17.20 -0.80 -11.32
CA GLU A 55 18.44 -1.39 -11.84
C GLU A 55 18.20 -2.88 -12.15
N ASP A 56 17.13 -3.19 -12.88
CA ASP A 56 17.12 -4.42 -13.69
C ASP A 56 17.88 -4.11 -14.97
N GLY A 57 19.21 -4.22 -14.84
CA GLY A 57 20.15 -4.16 -15.94
C GLY A 57 19.82 -5.27 -16.94
N ALA A 58 19.14 -4.85 -18.00
CA ALA A 58 18.89 -5.58 -19.23
C ALA A 58 20.06 -6.52 -19.59
N ALA A 59 19.83 -7.82 -19.50
CA ALA A 59 20.58 -8.80 -20.26
C ALA A 59 19.76 -9.17 -21.51
N PRO A 60 20.07 -8.55 -22.66
CA PRO A 60 19.96 -9.33 -23.88
C PRO A 60 21.23 -9.31 -24.76
N ALA A 61 21.60 -10.55 -25.14
CA ALA A 61 22.49 -11.02 -26.20
C ALA A 61 23.97 -11.24 -25.86
#